data_AF-A0A5J4K5A5-F1
#
_entry.id   AF-A0A5J4K5A5-F1
#
_cell.length_a   1.000
_cell.length_b   1.000
_cell.length_c   1.000
_cell.angle_alpha   90.00
_cell.angle_beta   90.00
_cell.angle_gamma   90.00
#
_symmetry.space_group_name_H-M   'P 1'
#
loop_
_entity.id
_entity.type
_entity.pdbx_description
1 polymer ?
#
loop_
_entity_poly.entity_id
_entity_poly.type
_entity_poly.pdbx_seq_one_letter_code
_entity_poly.pdbx_strand_id
1 'polypeptide(L)' 'MNTSNWLATQFEAERPRLRALAYRMLGSLSEAEDAVQESWLHLSRSDTSTISNLGGWLTTTVARICLNMLRVRKSRP' A
#
# COMPACT_ATOMS: atom_id res chain seq x y z
N MET A 1 21.73 -11.29 5.98
CA MET A 1 20.78 -10.60 5.09
C MET A 1 20.17 -9.44 5.86
N ASN A 2 20.18 -8.22 5.31
CA ASN A 2 19.57 -7.05 5.95
C ASN A 2 18.04 -7.15 5.86
N THR A 3 17.32 -7.10 6.98
CA THR A 3 15.85 -7.21 7.06
C THR A 3 15.15 -6.24 6.10
N SER A 4 15.69 -5.03 5.94
CA SER A 4 15.16 -4.03 5.02
C SER A 4 15.18 -4.48 3.55
N ASN A 5 16.19 -5.26 3.14
CA ASN A 5 16.31 -5.75 1.76
C ASN A 5 15.33 -6.90 1.47
N TRP A 6 15.06 -7.75 2.48
CA TRP A 6 14.02 -8.77 2.38
C TRP A 6 12.63 -8.16 2.26
N LEU A 7 12.32 -7.15 3.09
CA LEU A 7 11.04 -6.43 3.01
C LEU A 7 10.85 -5.76 1.65
N ALA A 8 11.88 -5.12 1.11
CA ALA A 8 11.84 -4.54 -0.23
C ALA A 8 11.52 -5.59 -1.30
N THR A 9 12.17 -6.75 -1.23
CA THR A 9 11.93 -7.85 -2.18
C THR A 9 10.48 -8.35 -2.12
N GLN A 10 9.93 -8.55 -0.91
CA GLN A 10 8.55 -9.00 -0.74
C GLN A 10 7.53 -7.94 -1.18
N PHE A 11 7.81 -6.66 -0.89
CA PHE A 11 6.94 -5.57 -1.31
C PHE A 11 6.90 -5.43 -2.83
N GLU A 12 8.06 -5.49 -3.50
CA GLU A 12 8.14 -5.40 -4.96
C GLU A 12 7.44 -6.57 -5.65
N ALA A 13 7.41 -7.76 -5.03
CA ALA A 13 6.61 -8.88 -5.53
C ALA A 13 5.10 -8.62 -5.48
N GLU A 14 4.61 -7.90 -4.46
CA GLU A 14 3.19 -7.52 -4.33
C GLU A 14 2.81 -6.26 -5.10
N ARG A 15 3.78 -5.38 -5.43
CA ARG A 15 3.56 -4.06 -6.03
C ARG A 15 2.61 -4.08 -7.25
N PRO A 16 2.74 -4.99 -8.24
CA PRO A 16 1.81 -5.03 -9.37
C PRO A 16 0.36 -5.28 -8.96
N ARG A 17 0.15 -6.19 -8.00
CA ARG A 17 -1.17 -6.56 -7.47
C ARG A 17 -1.79 -5.43 -6.67
N LEU A 18 -1.00 -4.78 -5.81
CA LEU A 18 -1.43 -3.63 -5.01
C LEU A 18 -1.79 -2.43 -5.88
N ARG A 19 -0.99 -2.15 -6.92
CA ARG A 19 -1.29 -1.09 -7.89
C ARG A 19 -2.58 -1.37 -8.65
N ALA A 20 -2.79 -2.60 -9.10
CA ALA A 20 -4.04 -2.99 -9.77
C ALA A 20 -5.27 -2.91 -8.84
N LEU A 21 -5.11 -3.22 -7.54
CA LEU A 21 -6.15 -3.01 -6.53
C LEU A 21 -6.47 -1.52 -6.35
N ALA A 22 -5.45 -0.69 -6.10
CA ALA A 22 -5.63 0.74 -5.88
C ALA A 22 -6.24 1.43 -7.12
N TYR A 23 -5.78 1.07 -8.32
CA TYR A 23 -6.33 1.59 -9.57
C TYR A 23 -7.83 1.30 -9.72
N ARG A 24 -8.29 0.09 -9.38
CA ARG A 24 -9.72 -0.26 -9.42
C ARG A 24 -10.56 0.56 -8.43
N MET A 25 -9.98 0.95 -7.29
CA MET A 25 -10.69 1.75 -6.28
C MET A 25 -10.69 3.24 -6.61
N LEU A 26 -9.58 3.77 -7.16
CA LEU A 26 -9.34 5.19 -7.32
C LEU A 26 -9.64 5.73 -8.72
N GLY A 27 -9.63 4.85 -9.74
CA GLY A 27 -9.83 5.19 -11.14
C GLY A 27 -8.68 6.02 -11.76
N SER A 28 -7.55 6.13 -11.06
CA SER A 28 -6.42 7.00 -11.43
C SER A 28 -5.11 6.26 -11.22
N LEU A 29 -4.26 6.25 -12.25
CA LEU A 29 -2.97 5.56 -12.19
C LEU A 29 -2.00 6.26 -11.23
N SER A 30 -1.94 7.59 -11.27
CA SER A 30 -1.06 8.36 -10.37
C SER A 30 -1.46 8.15 -8.92
N GLU A 31 -2.74 8.25 -8.60
CA GLU A 31 -3.20 8.08 -7.22
C GLU A 31 -3.09 6.62 -6.75
N ALA A 32 -3.15 5.65 -7.67
CA ALA A 32 -2.85 4.26 -7.35
C ALA A 32 -1.37 4.06 -7.02
N GLU A 33 -0.46 4.71 -7.75
CA GLU A 33 0.97 4.70 -7.46
C GLU A 33 1.27 5.36 -6.12
N ASP A 34 0.66 6.52 -5.84
CA ASP A 34 0.78 7.23 -4.56
C ASP A 34 0.31 6.36 -3.39
N ALA A 35 -0.85 5.71 -3.52
CA ALA A 35 -1.38 4.83 -2.48
C ALA A 35 -0.44 3.63 -2.18
N VAL A 36 0.17 3.06 -3.23
CA VAL A 36 1.15 1.99 -3.08
C VAL A 36 2.44 2.51 -2.43
N GLN A 37 2.94 3.68 -2.84
CA GLN A 37 4.12 4.29 -2.21
C GLN A 37 3.89 4.59 -0.73
N GLU A 38 2.72 5.14 -0.37
CA GLU A 38 2.40 5.41 1.03
C GLU A 38 2.31 4.10 1.84
N SER A 39 1.79 3.02 1.26
CA SER A 39 1.79 1.71 1.93
C SER A 39 3.20 1.17 2.23
N TRP A 40 4.20 1.47 1.38
CA TRP A 40 5.61 1.16 1.64
C TRP A 40 6.15 1.97 2.83
N LEU A 41 5.82 3.25 2.92
CA LEU A 41 6.21 4.10 4.05
C LEU A 41 5.59 3.60 5.36
N HIS A 42 4.34 3.11 5.32
CA HIS A 42 3.72 2.45 6.47
C HIS A 42 4.45 1.16 6.85
N LEU A 43 4.79 0.31 5.87
CA LEU A 43 5.49 -0.95 6.13
C LEU A 43 6.87 -0.72 6.75
N SER A 44 7.65 0.20 6.19
CA SER A 44 9.02 0.50 6.67
C SER A 44 9.08 1.06 8.08
N ARG A 45 7.98 1.64 8.58
CA ARG A 45 7.83 2.16 9.95
C ARG A 45 7.14 1.19 10.90
N SER A 46 6.60 0.08 10.40
CA SER A 46 5.88 -0.92 11.20
C SER A 46 6.82 -1.95 11.79
N ASP A 47 6.48 -2.49 12.96
CA ASP A 47 7.15 -3.68 13.49
C ASP A 47 6.72 -4.92 12.70
N THR A 48 7.51 -5.26 11.68
CA THR A 48 7.22 -6.35 10.75
C THR A 48 7.41 -7.74 11.36
N SER A 49 8.03 -7.86 12.53
CA SER A 49 8.18 -9.14 13.24
C SER A 49 6.83 -9.73 13.68
N THR A 50 5.81 -8.88 13.83
CA THR A 50 4.44 -9.26 14.20
C THR A 50 3.56 -9.58 12.99
N ILE A 51 4.01 -9.33 11.76
CA ILE A 51 3.22 -9.51 10.54
C ILE A 51 3.40 -10.93 10.02
N SER A 52 2.47 -11.83 10.36
CA SER A 52 2.48 -13.21 9.89
C SER A 52 2.09 -13.35 8.41
N ASN A 53 1.26 -12.44 7.89
CA ASN A 53 0.82 -12.41 6.49
C ASN A 53 1.01 -11.01 5.90
N LEU A 54 2.17 -10.80 5.27
CA LEU A 54 2.54 -9.51 4.70
C LEU A 54 1.62 -9.10 3.55
N GLY A 55 1.27 -10.01 2.63
CA GLY A 55 0.37 -9.70 1.50
C GLY A 55 -1.03 -9.28 1.95
N GLY A 56 -1.59 -9.97 2.96
CA GLY A 56 -2.87 -9.61 3.58
C GLY A 56 -2.83 -8.25 4.30
N TRP A 57 -1.74 -7.99 5.01
CA TRP A 57 -1.50 -6.70 5.65
C TRP A 57 -1.41 -5.56 4.61
N LEU A 58 -0.61 -5.73 3.56
CA LEU A 58 -0.44 -4.75 2.50
C LEU A 58 -1.74 -4.43 1.76
N THR A 59 -2.54 -5.45 1.49
CA THR A 59 -3.87 -5.30 0.87
C THR A 59 -4.78 -4.42 1.71
N THR A 60 -4.79 -4.66 3.03
CA THR A 60 -5.60 -3.89 3.97
C THR A 60 -5.11 -2.45 4.06
N THR A 61 -3.79 -2.24 4.15
CA THR A 61 -3.17 -0.91 4.22
C THR A 61 -3.47 -0.10 2.96
N VAL A 62 -3.26 -0.65 1.76
CA VAL A 62 -3.57 0.02 0.49
C VAL A 62 -5.05 0.35 0.37
N ALA A 63 -5.94 -0.57 0.72
CA ALA A 63 -7.38 -0.32 0.68
C ALA A 63 -7.79 0.83 1.62
N ARG A 64 -7.20 0.90 2.82
CA ARG A 64 -7.45 2.00 3.78
C ARG A 64 -6.96 3.34 3.25
N ILE A 65 -5.77 3.39 2.64
CA ILE A 65 -5.24 4.60 2.01
C ILE A 65 -6.18 5.06 0.89
N CYS A 66 -6.62 4.14 0.01
CA CYS A 66 -7.55 4.46 -1.07
C CYS A 66 -8.88 5.03 -0.54
N LEU A 67 -9.45 4.40 0.49
CA LEU A 67 -10.68 4.88 1.13
C LEU A 67 -10.50 6.27 1.75
N ASN A 68 -9.34 6.55 2.34
CA ASN A 68 -9.03 7.87 2.89
C ASN A 68 -8.94 8.93 1.77
N MET A 69 -8.25 8.62 0.67
CA MET A 69 -8.16 9.51 -0.49
C MET A 69 -9.56 9.84 -1.06
N LEU A 70 -10.41 8.83 -1.24
CA LEU A 70 -11.79 9.04 -1.71
C LEU A 70 -12.61 9.93 -0.76
N ARG A 71 -12.44 9.78 0.56
CA ARG A 71 -13.08 10.65 1.56
C ARG A 71 -12.60 12.11 1.42
N VAL A 72 -11.28 12.31 1.28
CA VAL A 72 -10.69 13.64 1.10
C VAL A 72 -11.15 14.30 -0.20
N ARG A 73 -11.27 13.54 -1.30
CA ARG A 73 -11.84 14.03 -2.57
C ARG A 73 -13.28 14.52 -2.38
N LYS A 74 -14.12 13.77 -1.66
CA LYS A 74 -15.52 14.14 -1.41
C LYS A 74 -15.68 15.37 -0.52
N SER A 75 -14.70 15.65 0.35
CA SER A 75 -14.74 16.81 1.26
C SER A 75 -14.21 18.11 0.65
N ARG A 76 -13.65 18.08 -0.56
CA ARG A 76 -13.23 19.30 -1.25
C ARG A 76 -14.46 20.04 -1.81
N PRO A 77 -14.67 21.33 -1.50
CA PRO A 77 -15.77 22.14 -2.02
C PRO A 77 -15.63 22.42 -3.52
#